data_AF-A0A3E0DLF9-F1
#
_entry.id   AF-A0A3E0DLF9-F1
#
_cell.length_a   1.000
_cell.length_b   1.000
_cell.length_c   1.000
_cell.angle_alpha   90.00
_cell.angle_beta   90.00
_cell.angle_gamma   90.00
#
_symmetry.space_group_name_H-M   'P 1'
#
loop_
_entity.id
_entity.type
_entity.pdbx_description
1 polymer ?
#
loop_
_entity_poly.entity_id
_entity_poly.type
_entity_poly.pdbx_seq_one_letter_code
_entity_poly.pdbx_strand_id
1 'polypeptide(L)'
;MKPSKKTLFFLFIPILFSCVEKKSQTTDQLLQKISVQVESKKAYSFQEIFEVVDVIPIKNSQNFPIARIKNIKIIEDKFWILTSKLVLIADLEGNLEKVIQSQGYGPLEYQKLSDIHWNPYLSLVEILDSDQGKIIRYDKNGVPKNEWKNKFLRLASSFYPQENNYWIYGGTFFDGEGARLVVVDNQNDKKLNTFFPLGDERNYLNVIEPNNFIAYNQDMLFFHSYNDTIYSIENDNLNPTYLLDFGPNKIPSELFSKDFKDIMEFGQELEKNGYIDLLGSIYFSEDKIFFRFFYEGKPISAVYSIKDKSTKIITNWKDEFGAGFGKLSSFLINMPIDSDGEFLYVSVDPYGIKSEAEKLKDNPSYDQFMLENLLIKNIIDQFDTYENPYILKLKVR
;
A
#
# COMPACT_ATOMS: atom_id res chain seq x y z
N MET A 1 -34.71 -78.89 -38.71
CA MET A 1 -34.74 -77.46 -38.31
C MET A 1 -33.30 -76.96 -38.20
N LYS A 2 -32.89 -76.08 -39.11
CA LYS A 2 -31.59 -75.38 -39.04
C LYS A 2 -31.73 -74.14 -38.14
N PRO A 3 -30.79 -73.87 -37.22
CA PRO A 3 -30.53 -72.50 -36.78
C PRO A 3 -29.28 -71.94 -37.46
N SER A 4 -29.34 -70.63 -37.64
CA SER A 4 -28.54 -69.78 -38.50
C SER A 4 -27.09 -69.59 -38.05
N LYS A 5 -26.16 -69.58 -39.02
CA LYS A 5 -24.84 -68.96 -38.86
C LYS A 5 -25.03 -67.47 -38.57
N LYS A 6 -24.66 -67.01 -37.37
CA LYS A 6 -24.52 -65.59 -37.06
C LYS A 6 -23.05 -65.21 -37.24
N THR A 7 -22.77 -64.47 -38.30
CA THR A 7 -21.47 -63.81 -38.51
C THR A 7 -21.37 -62.67 -37.51
N LEU A 8 -20.43 -62.76 -36.56
CA LEU A 8 -20.17 -61.72 -35.56
C LEU A 8 -19.37 -60.60 -36.22
N PHE A 9 -20.03 -59.46 -36.49
CA PHE A 9 -19.41 -58.27 -37.04
C PHE A 9 -18.64 -57.56 -35.92
N PHE A 10 -17.31 -57.64 -35.93
CA PHE A 10 -16.46 -56.85 -35.01
C PHE A 10 -16.51 -55.38 -35.47
N LEU A 11 -17.36 -54.59 -34.80
CA LEU A 11 -17.42 -53.15 -34.98
C LEU A 11 -16.18 -52.55 -34.30
N PHE A 12 -15.18 -52.19 -35.11
CA PHE A 12 -13.99 -51.46 -34.68
C PHE A 12 -14.43 -50.03 -34.31
N ILE A 13 -14.64 -49.77 -33.01
CA ILE A 13 -14.88 -48.41 -32.50
C ILE A 13 -13.50 -47.75 -32.34
N PRO A 14 -13.13 -46.75 -33.16
CA PRO A 14 -11.94 -45.98 -32.88
C PRO A 14 -12.21 -45.16 -31.62
N ILE A 15 -11.51 -45.48 -30.54
CA ILE A 15 -11.45 -44.65 -29.34
C ILE A 15 -10.70 -43.39 -29.75
N LEU A 16 -11.45 -42.35 -30.14
CA LEU A 16 -10.94 -41.00 -30.27
C LEU A 16 -10.58 -40.54 -28.86
N PHE A 17 -9.31 -40.72 -28.49
CA PHE A 17 -8.68 -39.97 -27.43
C PHE A 17 -8.68 -38.50 -27.86
N SER A 18 -9.79 -37.81 -27.56
CA SER A 18 -9.79 -36.37 -27.52
C SER A 18 -8.97 -35.98 -26.28
N CYS A 19 -7.69 -35.71 -26.50
CA CYS A 19 -6.95 -34.79 -25.64
C CYS A 19 -7.75 -33.48 -25.65
N VAL A 20 -8.61 -33.31 -24.65
CA VAL A 20 -9.04 -31.98 -24.25
C VAL A 20 -7.78 -31.35 -23.69
N GLU A 21 -7.05 -30.62 -24.53
CA GLU A 21 -6.21 -29.54 -24.04
C GLU A 21 -7.11 -28.74 -23.10
N LYS A 22 -6.82 -28.80 -21.79
CA LYS A 22 -7.23 -27.75 -20.88
C LYS A 22 -6.56 -26.50 -21.42
N LYS A 23 -7.24 -25.79 -22.33
CA LYS A 23 -7.08 -24.35 -22.43
C LYS A 23 -7.31 -23.86 -21.01
N SER A 24 -6.23 -23.44 -20.35
CA SER A 24 -6.39 -22.48 -19.28
C SER A 24 -7.28 -21.41 -19.87
N GLN A 25 -8.45 -21.20 -19.28
CA GLN A 25 -9.14 -19.94 -19.44
C GLN A 25 -8.22 -18.91 -18.77
N THR A 26 -7.16 -18.51 -19.48
CA THR A 26 -6.63 -17.17 -19.34
C THR A 26 -7.78 -16.31 -19.84
N THR A 27 -8.62 -15.88 -18.91
CA THR A 27 -9.35 -14.63 -19.11
C THR A 27 -8.29 -13.66 -19.61
N ASP A 28 -8.42 -13.13 -20.82
CA ASP A 28 -7.61 -12.01 -21.29
C ASP A 28 -7.96 -10.84 -20.35
N GLN A 29 -7.42 -10.84 -19.12
CA GLN A 29 -7.36 -9.66 -18.28
C GLN A 29 -6.47 -8.70 -19.06
N LEU A 30 -7.13 -7.76 -19.73
CA LEU A 30 -6.47 -6.84 -20.63
C LEU A 30 -5.61 -5.91 -19.78
N LEU A 31 -4.29 -6.15 -19.78
CA LEU A 31 -3.30 -5.33 -19.08
C LEU A 31 -3.53 -3.84 -19.39
N GLN A 32 -3.97 -3.09 -18.39
CA GLN A 32 -4.30 -1.68 -18.57
C GLN A 32 -3.04 -0.83 -18.43
N LYS A 33 -2.66 -0.16 -19.53
CA LYS A 33 -1.52 0.76 -19.53
C LYS A 33 -1.90 2.12 -18.94
N ILE A 34 -1.11 2.58 -17.99
CA ILE A 34 -1.18 3.89 -17.35
C ILE A 34 0.00 4.70 -17.89
N SER A 35 -0.25 5.59 -18.85
CA SER A 35 0.83 6.42 -19.40
C SER A 35 1.26 7.47 -18.38
N VAL A 36 2.56 7.54 -18.08
CA VAL A 36 3.17 8.49 -17.16
C VAL A 36 4.10 9.40 -17.94
N GLN A 37 3.63 10.60 -18.28
CA GLN A 37 4.35 11.58 -19.11
C GLN A 37 4.83 12.74 -18.23
N VAL A 38 6.06 12.65 -17.71
CA VAL A 38 6.63 13.63 -16.77
C VAL A 38 6.80 15.02 -17.37
N GLU A 39 6.80 15.17 -18.69
CA GLU A 39 6.83 16.45 -19.40
C GLU A 39 5.50 17.21 -19.26
N SER A 40 4.40 16.50 -18.97
CA SER A 40 3.08 17.10 -18.71
C SER A 40 2.90 17.62 -17.28
N LYS A 41 3.95 17.53 -16.46
CA LYS A 41 3.94 17.88 -15.04
C LYS A 41 3.54 19.35 -14.83
N LYS A 42 2.59 19.60 -13.94
CA LYS A 42 2.13 20.96 -13.59
C LYS A 42 1.73 21.06 -12.12
N ALA A 43 1.65 22.29 -11.62
CA ALA A 43 1.13 22.57 -10.29
C ALA A 43 -0.41 22.51 -10.29
N TYR A 44 -0.98 21.92 -9.24
CA TYR A 44 -2.42 21.88 -8.98
C TYR A 44 -2.68 22.38 -7.55
N SER A 45 -3.84 22.94 -7.24
CA SER A 45 -4.24 23.12 -5.85
C SER A 45 -4.61 21.77 -5.23
N PHE A 46 -4.55 21.68 -3.90
CA PHE A 46 -4.94 20.46 -3.20
C PHE A 46 -6.39 20.06 -3.53
N GLN A 47 -7.28 21.04 -3.61
CA GLN A 47 -8.72 20.88 -3.87
C GLN A 47 -9.04 20.50 -5.33
N GLU A 48 -8.12 20.74 -6.28
CA GLU A 48 -8.24 20.24 -7.65
C GLU A 48 -8.00 18.73 -7.75
N ILE A 49 -7.31 18.14 -6.77
CA ILE A 49 -6.92 16.72 -6.76
C ILE A 49 -7.70 15.93 -5.71
N PHE A 50 -7.95 16.53 -4.55
CA PHE A 50 -8.58 15.87 -3.41
C PHE A 50 -9.79 16.64 -2.90
N GLU A 51 -10.85 15.90 -2.61
CA GLU A 51 -11.92 16.35 -1.73
C GLU A 51 -11.60 15.91 -0.30
N VAL A 52 -11.66 16.85 0.65
CA VAL A 52 -11.60 16.52 2.07
C VAL A 52 -12.99 16.09 2.50
N VAL A 53 -13.13 14.82 2.86
CA VAL A 53 -14.37 14.25 3.35
C VAL A 53 -14.50 14.47 4.84
N ASP A 54 -13.40 14.25 5.58
CA ASP A 54 -13.37 14.45 7.02
C ASP A 54 -11.97 14.73 7.57
N VAL A 55 -11.93 15.35 8.75
CA VAL A 55 -10.73 15.59 9.58
C VAL A 55 -10.99 14.95 10.94
N ILE A 56 -10.35 13.81 11.19
CA ILE A 56 -10.69 12.94 12.31
C ILE A 56 -9.56 13.00 13.36
N PRO A 57 -9.74 13.74 14.46
CA PRO A 57 -8.83 13.69 15.60
C PRO A 57 -9.01 12.37 16.36
N ILE A 58 -7.91 11.81 16.88
CA ILE A 58 -7.97 10.63 17.74
C ILE A 58 -8.27 11.09 19.17
N LYS A 59 -9.54 11.20 19.52
CA LYS A 59 -10.01 11.71 20.82
C LYS A 59 -9.63 10.77 21.96
N ASN A 60 -9.51 11.31 23.17
CA ASN A 60 -9.20 10.57 24.40
C ASN A 60 -7.84 9.83 24.36
N SER A 61 -6.90 10.30 23.55
CA SER A 61 -5.61 9.65 23.32
C SER A 61 -4.42 10.38 23.97
N GLN A 62 -4.66 11.37 24.84
CA GLN A 62 -3.62 12.25 25.41
C GLN A 62 -2.55 11.47 26.21
N ASN A 63 -2.94 10.33 26.81
CA ASN A 63 -2.03 9.46 27.54
C ASN A 63 -1.21 8.51 26.65
N PHE A 64 -1.44 8.53 25.34
CA PHE A 64 -0.83 7.65 24.35
C PHE A 64 -0.20 8.46 23.21
N PRO A 65 0.99 9.05 23.40
CA PRO A 65 1.65 9.82 22.36
C PRO A 65 1.93 9.00 21.09
N ILE A 66 1.46 9.47 19.95
CA ILE A 66 1.60 8.85 18.63
C ILE A 66 2.59 9.66 17.81
N ALA A 67 3.79 9.12 17.61
CA ALA A 67 4.79 9.77 16.76
C ALA A 67 4.46 9.64 15.26
N ARG A 68 3.96 8.47 14.85
CA ARG A 68 3.63 8.17 13.45
C ARG A 68 2.58 7.07 13.38
N ILE A 69 1.57 7.30 12.55
CA ILE A 69 0.65 6.26 12.12
C ILE A 69 1.30 5.51 10.94
N LYS A 70 1.37 4.19 11.05
CA LYS A 70 1.98 3.30 10.06
C LYS A 70 0.97 2.75 9.06
N ASN A 71 -0.20 2.35 9.54
CA ASN A 71 -1.26 1.73 8.75
C ASN A 71 -2.63 1.98 9.43
N ILE A 72 -3.71 2.02 8.66
CA ILE A 72 -5.09 2.16 9.15
C ILE A 72 -5.96 1.18 8.40
N LYS A 73 -6.58 0.23 9.11
CA LYS A 73 -7.61 -0.65 8.53
C LYS A 73 -8.98 -0.29 9.09
N ILE A 74 -9.97 -0.18 8.21
CA ILE A 74 -11.37 -0.19 8.63
C ILE A 74 -11.81 -1.65 8.72
N ILE A 75 -12.19 -2.06 9.91
CA ILE A 75 -12.65 -3.42 10.18
C ILE A 75 -14.03 -3.29 10.82
N GLU A 76 -15.07 -3.67 10.06
CA GLU A 76 -16.46 -3.33 10.35
C GLU A 76 -16.66 -1.81 10.45
N ASP A 77 -16.96 -1.30 11.64
CA ASP A 77 -17.26 0.11 11.94
C ASP A 77 -16.17 0.78 12.78
N LYS A 78 -14.94 0.24 12.74
CA LYS A 78 -13.83 0.72 13.58
C LYS A 78 -12.55 0.93 12.80
N PHE A 79 -11.84 1.99 13.18
CA PHE A 79 -10.45 2.16 12.81
C PHE A 79 -9.55 1.28 13.68
N TRP A 80 -8.72 0.48 13.01
CA TRP A 80 -7.55 -0.16 13.59
C TRP A 80 -6.31 0.59 13.14
N ILE A 81 -5.73 1.38 14.05
CA ILE A 81 -4.63 2.29 13.79
C ILE A 81 -3.34 1.65 14.29
N LEU A 82 -2.50 1.23 13.36
CA LEU A 82 -1.17 0.68 13.66
C LEU A 82 -0.18 1.84 13.81
N THR A 83 0.53 1.90 14.92
CA THR A 83 1.63 2.87 15.14
C THR A 83 2.96 2.14 15.31
N SER A 84 4.04 2.87 15.53
CA SER A 84 5.35 2.25 15.82
C SER A 84 5.42 1.51 17.16
N LYS A 85 4.49 1.75 18.10
CA LYS A 85 4.59 1.22 19.49
C LYS A 85 3.32 0.54 20.01
N LEU A 86 2.16 0.96 19.52
CA LEU A 86 0.86 0.51 20.00
C LEU A 86 -0.14 0.38 18.84
N VAL A 87 -1.24 -0.31 19.09
CA VAL A 87 -2.40 -0.36 18.19
C VAL A 87 -3.58 0.30 18.89
N LEU A 88 -4.27 1.19 18.20
CA LEU A 88 -5.47 1.86 18.69
C LEU A 88 -6.68 1.31 17.96
N ILE A 89 -7.77 1.14 18.69
CA ILE A 89 -9.09 0.83 18.14
C ILE A 89 -10.00 2.00 18.50
N ALA A 90 -10.57 2.64 17.49
CA ALA A 90 -11.46 3.79 17.64
C ALA A 90 -12.69 3.64 16.73
N ASP A 91 -13.78 4.31 17.07
CA ASP A 91 -14.89 4.49 16.13
C ASP A 91 -14.49 5.38 14.94
N LEU A 92 -15.34 5.48 13.93
CA LEU A 92 -15.06 6.24 12.70
C LEU A 92 -15.03 7.75 12.93
N GLU A 93 -15.53 8.24 14.07
CA GLU A 93 -15.44 9.62 14.53
C GLU A 93 -14.18 9.88 15.37
N GLY A 94 -13.30 8.89 15.51
CA GLY A 94 -12.00 8.97 16.17
C GLY A 94 -12.04 8.84 17.70
N ASN A 95 -13.17 8.42 18.29
CA ASN A 95 -13.25 8.19 19.72
C ASN A 95 -12.51 6.89 20.08
N LEU A 96 -11.44 7.02 20.86
CA LEU A 96 -10.63 5.89 21.27
C LEU A 96 -11.41 4.94 22.19
N GLU A 97 -11.53 3.68 21.78
CA GLU A 97 -12.19 2.62 22.56
C GLU A 97 -11.18 1.73 23.28
N LYS A 98 -10.04 1.43 22.63
CA LYS A 98 -9.05 0.51 23.17
C LYS A 98 -7.63 0.81 22.68
N VAL A 99 -6.67 0.52 23.54
CA VAL A 99 -5.23 0.52 23.23
C VAL A 99 -4.67 -0.87 23.48
N ILE A 100 -3.98 -1.43 22.48
CA ILE A 100 -3.17 -2.63 22.61
C ILE A 100 -1.72 -2.17 22.75
N GLN A 101 -1.16 -2.36 23.95
CA GLN A 101 0.22 -2.02 24.30
C GLN A 101 0.88 -3.20 25.02
N SER A 102 1.24 -4.23 24.27
CA SER A 102 1.73 -5.51 24.79
C SER A 102 3.18 -5.78 24.34
N GLN A 103 4.07 -4.82 24.56
CA GLN A 103 5.46 -4.94 24.11
C GLN A 103 6.24 -5.91 25.01
N GLY A 104 6.86 -6.93 24.41
CA GLY A 104 7.60 -7.96 25.14
C GLY A 104 7.94 -9.17 24.26
N TYR A 105 8.55 -10.19 24.87
CA TYR A 105 9.03 -11.41 24.19
C TYR A 105 8.16 -12.63 24.50
N GLY A 106 7.14 -12.47 25.36
CA GLY A 106 6.24 -13.52 25.77
C GLY A 106 5.24 -13.93 24.69
N PRO A 107 4.44 -14.97 24.96
CA PRO A 107 3.31 -15.33 24.12
C PRO A 107 2.35 -14.13 23.94
N LEU A 108 1.91 -13.87 22.72
CA LEU A 108 0.97 -12.80 22.35
C LEU A 108 1.49 -11.37 22.59
N GLU A 109 2.75 -11.20 22.97
CA GLU A 109 3.45 -9.92 23.05
C GLU A 109 4.23 -9.63 21.76
N TYR A 110 4.47 -8.37 21.42
CA TYR A 110 5.21 -7.99 20.21
C TYR A 110 6.48 -7.18 20.53
N GLN A 111 7.47 -7.20 19.65
CA GLN A 111 8.62 -6.30 19.66
C GLN A 111 8.47 -5.19 18.63
N LYS A 112 7.91 -5.53 17.46
CA LYS A 112 7.70 -4.60 16.37
C LYS A 112 6.31 -4.78 15.78
N LEU A 113 5.66 -3.66 15.49
CA LEU A 113 4.38 -3.64 14.80
C LEU A 113 4.64 -3.32 13.33
N SER A 114 4.76 -4.36 12.49
CA SER A 114 5.21 -4.21 11.10
C SER A 114 4.06 -3.93 10.15
N ASP A 115 3.01 -4.73 10.20
CA ASP A 115 1.83 -4.62 9.33
C ASP A 115 0.56 -5.18 10.01
N ILE A 116 -0.62 -4.90 9.44
CA ILE A 116 -1.92 -5.31 9.97
C ILE A 116 -2.90 -5.65 8.85
N HIS A 117 -3.60 -6.79 8.98
CA HIS A 117 -4.62 -7.20 8.02
C HIS A 117 -5.84 -7.80 8.74
N TRP A 118 -7.02 -7.61 8.13
CA TRP A 118 -8.18 -8.42 8.43
C TRP A 118 -8.08 -9.76 7.70
N ASN A 119 -8.23 -10.85 8.43
CA ASN A 119 -8.33 -12.19 7.85
C ASN A 119 -9.81 -12.62 7.83
N PRO A 120 -10.49 -12.53 6.67
CA PRO A 120 -11.91 -12.86 6.58
C PRO A 120 -12.18 -14.36 6.78
N TYR A 121 -11.20 -15.24 6.54
CA TYR A 121 -11.34 -16.69 6.68
C TYR A 121 -11.31 -17.14 8.14
N LEU A 122 -10.57 -16.42 8.98
CA LEU A 122 -10.50 -16.66 10.43
C LEU A 122 -11.43 -15.75 11.23
N SER A 123 -11.96 -14.68 10.62
CA SER A 123 -12.64 -13.58 11.32
C SER A 123 -11.78 -12.98 12.44
N LEU A 124 -10.49 -12.77 12.17
CA LEU A 124 -9.52 -12.24 13.13
C LEU A 124 -8.70 -11.10 12.50
N VAL A 125 -8.27 -10.17 13.34
CA VAL A 125 -7.28 -9.16 12.99
C VAL A 125 -5.90 -9.74 13.23
N GLU A 126 -5.04 -9.67 12.23
CA GLU A 126 -3.70 -10.23 12.25
C GLU A 126 -2.69 -9.09 12.23
N ILE A 127 -1.75 -9.11 13.18
CA ILE A 127 -0.68 -8.12 13.30
C ILE A 127 0.67 -8.82 13.16
N LEU A 128 1.48 -8.35 12.22
CA LEU A 128 2.81 -8.86 11.97
C LEU A 128 3.83 -8.27 12.94
N ASP A 129 4.52 -9.15 13.66
CA ASP A 129 5.78 -8.86 14.33
C ASP A 129 6.94 -9.48 13.54
N SER A 130 7.55 -8.65 12.70
CA SER A 130 8.63 -9.08 11.82
C SER A 130 9.95 -9.32 12.56
N ASP A 131 10.11 -8.82 13.79
CA ASP A 131 11.35 -9.00 14.55
C ASP A 131 11.33 -10.36 15.24
N GLN A 132 10.17 -10.74 15.79
CA GLN A 132 9.94 -12.06 16.39
C GLN A 132 9.52 -13.15 15.38
N GLY A 133 9.26 -12.79 14.12
CA GLY A 133 8.87 -13.73 13.06
C GLY A 133 7.52 -14.39 13.33
N LYS A 134 6.53 -13.58 13.72
CA LYS A 134 5.20 -14.08 14.09
C LYS A 134 4.07 -13.15 13.70
N ILE A 135 2.89 -13.73 13.53
CA ILE A 135 1.62 -13.02 13.43
C ILE A 135 0.85 -13.25 14.73
N ILE A 136 0.39 -12.18 15.36
CA ILE A 136 -0.47 -12.24 16.54
C ILE A 136 -1.91 -11.97 16.09
N ARG A 137 -2.84 -12.86 16.47
CA ARG A 137 -4.24 -12.78 16.06
C ARG A 137 -5.12 -12.27 17.20
N TYR A 138 -5.96 -11.30 16.90
CA TYR A 138 -6.91 -10.68 17.81
C TYR A 138 -8.33 -10.84 17.27
N ASP A 139 -9.33 -10.91 18.15
CA ASP A 139 -10.70 -10.62 17.69
C ASP A 139 -10.88 -9.13 17.37
N LYS A 140 -12.04 -8.80 16.79
CA LYS A 140 -12.43 -7.44 16.44
C LYS A 140 -12.50 -6.45 17.61
N ASN A 141 -12.49 -6.93 18.85
CA ASN A 141 -12.45 -6.10 20.06
C ASN A 141 -11.03 -5.99 20.63
N GLY A 142 -10.01 -6.42 19.89
CA GLY A 142 -8.62 -6.36 20.32
C GLY A 142 -8.25 -7.35 21.43
N VAL A 143 -9.00 -8.45 21.59
CA VAL A 143 -8.61 -9.51 22.55
C VAL A 143 -7.73 -10.53 21.83
N PRO A 144 -6.48 -10.75 22.30
CA PRO A 144 -5.58 -11.70 21.65
C PRO A 144 -6.13 -13.13 21.76
N LYS A 145 -5.98 -13.91 20.69
CA LYS A 145 -6.49 -15.29 20.60
C LYS A 145 -5.36 -16.31 20.52
N ASN A 146 -4.46 -16.13 19.56
CA ASN A 146 -3.29 -17.00 19.37
C ASN A 146 -2.20 -16.26 18.58
N GLU A 147 -1.06 -16.91 18.40
CA GLU A 147 0.01 -16.46 17.53
C GLU A 147 0.43 -17.59 16.59
N TRP A 148 0.90 -17.23 15.40
CA TRP A 148 1.53 -18.14 14.44
C TRP A 148 2.96 -17.70 14.18
N LYS A 149 3.91 -18.63 14.33
CA LYS A 149 5.34 -18.40 14.08
C LYS A 149 5.74 -19.10 12.79
N ASN A 150 6.44 -18.38 11.94
CA ASN A 150 6.99 -18.96 10.72
C ASN A 150 8.30 -18.24 10.36
N LYS A 151 9.28 -18.98 9.86
CA LYS A 151 10.61 -18.43 9.52
C LYS A 151 10.52 -17.29 8.51
N PHE A 152 9.56 -17.35 7.59
CA PHE A 152 9.35 -16.34 6.56
C PHE A 152 8.71 -15.05 7.08
N LEU A 153 8.21 -15.00 8.31
CA LEU A 153 7.67 -13.75 8.87
C LEU A 153 8.79 -12.85 9.40
N ARG A 154 9.99 -13.38 9.62
CA ARG A 154 11.12 -12.58 10.09
C ARG A 154 11.62 -11.67 8.96
N LEU A 155 11.81 -10.39 9.28
CA LEU A 155 12.16 -9.32 8.31
C LEU A 155 11.11 -9.08 7.21
N ALA A 156 9.93 -9.69 7.29
CA ALA A 156 8.81 -9.33 6.41
C ALA A 156 8.37 -7.87 6.69
N SER A 157 8.05 -7.13 5.64
CA SER A 157 7.49 -5.79 5.74
C SER A 157 5.97 -5.78 5.64
N SER A 158 5.38 -6.74 4.91
CA SER A 158 3.94 -6.84 4.70
C SER A 158 3.49 -8.29 4.46
N PHE A 159 2.22 -8.58 4.68
CA PHE A 159 1.65 -9.90 4.45
C PHE A 159 0.19 -9.83 4.01
N TYR A 160 -0.32 -10.88 3.38
CA TYR A 160 -1.73 -11.00 3.04
C TYR A 160 -2.24 -12.44 3.25
N PRO A 161 -3.30 -12.64 4.07
CA PRO A 161 -3.95 -13.93 4.21
C PRO A 161 -4.91 -14.22 3.05
N GLN A 162 -4.72 -15.35 2.36
CA GLN A 162 -5.59 -15.89 1.32
C GLN A 162 -5.96 -17.34 1.65
N GLU A 163 -7.15 -17.56 2.20
CA GLU A 163 -7.62 -18.85 2.70
C GLU A 163 -6.63 -19.48 3.71
N ASN A 164 -5.99 -20.59 3.34
CA ASN A 164 -4.96 -21.25 4.16
C ASN A 164 -3.54 -20.74 3.86
N ASN A 165 -3.37 -19.93 2.82
CA ASN A 165 -2.09 -19.46 2.34
C ASN A 165 -1.80 -18.04 2.84
N TYR A 166 -0.53 -17.76 3.06
CA TYR A 166 -0.04 -16.44 3.43
C TYR A 166 0.98 -15.98 2.40
N TRP A 167 0.67 -14.85 1.78
CA TRP A 167 1.60 -14.10 0.94
C TRP A 167 2.44 -13.22 1.85
N ILE A 168 3.76 -13.37 1.81
CA ILE A 168 4.67 -12.67 2.72
C ILE A 168 5.73 -11.94 1.90
N TYR A 169 5.78 -10.63 2.06
CA TYR A 169 6.70 -9.74 1.36
C TYR A 169 7.71 -9.15 2.35
N GLY A 170 8.98 -9.07 1.95
CA GLY A 170 10.02 -8.39 2.75
C GLY A 170 11.04 -7.59 1.94
N GLY A 171 10.79 -7.39 0.65
CA GLY A 171 11.70 -6.65 -0.24
C GLY A 171 13.09 -7.26 -0.32
N THR A 172 14.11 -6.40 -0.39
CA THR A 172 15.52 -6.80 -0.61
C THR A 172 16.20 -7.37 0.63
N PHE A 173 15.71 -7.01 1.83
CA PHE A 173 16.22 -7.53 3.10
C PHE A 173 15.65 -8.90 3.47
N PHE A 174 14.70 -9.40 2.69
CA PHE A 174 13.93 -10.56 3.06
C PHE A 174 14.75 -11.84 3.11
N ASP A 175 14.47 -12.70 4.09
CA ASP A 175 14.95 -14.08 4.11
C ASP A 175 13.94 -15.02 3.43
N GLY A 176 13.49 -14.62 2.23
CA GLY A 176 12.49 -15.33 1.42
C GLY A 176 13.09 -16.42 0.52
N GLU A 177 14.20 -17.04 0.94
CA GLU A 177 14.96 -18.01 0.12
C GLU A 177 15.39 -17.44 -1.26
N GLY A 178 15.84 -16.18 -1.28
CA GLY A 178 16.31 -15.51 -2.49
C GLY A 178 15.19 -14.88 -3.33
N ALA A 179 13.96 -14.81 -2.81
CA ALA A 179 12.84 -14.10 -3.44
C ALA A 179 12.30 -12.99 -2.54
N ARG A 180 11.68 -11.97 -3.13
CA ARG A 180 11.05 -10.85 -2.39
C ARG A 180 9.70 -11.22 -1.78
N LEU A 181 8.99 -12.15 -2.42
CA LEU A 181 7.64 -12.57 -2.09
C LEU A 181 7.58 -14.10 -2.00
N VAL A 182 6.99 -14.60 -0.92
CA VAL A 182 6.86 -16.04 -0.64
C VAL A 182 5.41 -16.35 -0.33
N VAL A 183 4.91 -17.49 -0.82
CA VAL A 183 3.60 -18.04 -0.45
C VAL A 183 3.80 -19.24 0.46
N VAL A 184 3.16 -19.23 1.62
CA VAL A 184 3.31 -20.25 2.67
C VAL A 184 1.96 -20.82 3.05
N ASP A 185 1.87 -22.15 3.15
CA ASP A 185 0.74 -22.85 3.73
C ASP A 185 0.82 -22.80 5.27
N ASN A 186 -0.18 -22.20 5.92
CA ASN A 186 -0.23 -22.04 7.37
C ASN A 186 -0.60 -23.34 8.12
N GLN A 187 -1.07 -24.40 7.45
CA GLN A 187 -1.38 -25.68 8.12
C GLN A 187 -0.15 -26.53 8.39
N ASN A 188 0.86 -26.47 7.51
CA ASN A 188 2.04 -27.32 7.57
C ASN A 188 3.37 -26.55 7.49
N ASP A 189 3.30 -25.21 7.51
CA ASP A 189 4.44 -24.29 7.45
C ASP A 189 5.32 -24.45 6.19
N LYS A 190 4.77 -25.01 5.11
CA LYS A 190 5.52 -25.23 3.87
C LYS A 190 5.43 -24.04 2.94
N LYS A 191 6.57 -23.69 2.38
CA LYS A 191 6.65 -22.83 1.20
C LYS A 191 5.98 -23.52 0.02
N LEU A 192 5.02 -22.84 -0.60
CA LEU A 192 4.33 -23.28 -1.80
C LEU A 192 4.96 -22.68 -3.06
N ASN A 193 5.24 -21.37 -3.03
CA ASN A 193 5.74 -20.64 -4.20
C ASN A 193 6.59 -19.42 -3.81
N THR A 194 7.31 -18.87 -4.78
CA THR A 194 8.14 -17.66 -4.65
C THR A 194 8.05 -16.80 -5.90
N PHE A 195 8.06 -15.47 -5.72
CA PHE A 195 8.00 -14.51 -6.82
C PHE A 195 9.08 -13.43 -6.65
N PHE A 196 9.47 -12.83 -7.77
CA PHE A 196 10.48 -11.77 -7.84
C PHE A 196 11.80 -12.21 -7.20
N PRO A 197 12.58 -13.08 -7.88
CA PRO A 197 13.90 -13.47 -7.40
C PRO A 197 14.78 -12.23 -7.22
N LEU A 198 15.58 -12.24 -6.17
CA LEU A 198 16.55 -11.20 -5.86
C LEU A 198 17.84 -11.41 -6.64
N GLY A 199 18.33 -10.35 -7.26
CA GLY A 199 19.66 -10.30 -7.88
C GLY A 199 20.66 -9.49 -7.05
N ASP A 200 21.66 -8.93 -7.74
CA ASP A 200 22.73 -8.12 -7.16
C ASP A 200 22.21 -6.83 -6.49
N GLU A 201 20.98 -6.41 -6.81
CA GLU A 201 20.35 -5.25 -6.19
C GLU A 201 20.18 -5.38 -4.68
N ARG A 202 20.24 -6.60 -4.15
CA ARG A 202 20.29 -6.85 -2.71
C ARG A 202 21.45 -6.14 -2.00
N ASN A 203 22.55 -5.85 -2.71
CA ASN A 203 23.75 -5.26 -2.10
C ASN A 203 23.65 -3.74 -1.89
N TYR A 204 22.81 -3.04 -2.67
CA TYR A 204 22.71 -1.58 -2.64
C TYR A 204 21.28 -1.06 -2.42
N LEU A 205 20.26 -1.79 -2.87
CA LEU A 205 18.87 -1.34 -2.95
C LEU A 205 18.11 -1.61 -1.64
N ASN A 206 18.55 -0.93 -0.59
CA ASN A 206 18.06 -1.07 0.78
C ASN A 206 16.71 -0.36 0.99
N VAL A 207 15.62 -0.91 0.46
CA VAL A 207 14.26 -0.34 0.56
C VAL A 207 13.40 -1.13 1.53
N ILE A 208 12.81 -0.40 2.49
CA ILE A 208 11.71 -0.89 3.33
C ILE A 208 10.46 -0.19 2.86
N GLU A 209 9.54 -0.96 2.28
CA GLU A 209 8.26 -0.47 1.82
C GLU A 209 7.12 -1.15 2.59
N PRO A 210 6.19 -0.38 3.16
CA PRO A 210 4.94 -0.90 3.70
C PRO A 210 3.84 -0.94 2.62
N ASN A 211 2.71 -1.57 2.94
CA ASN A 211 1.47 -1.52 2.16
C ASN A 211 1.61 -2.04 0.72
N ASN A 212 2.18 -3.23 0.57
CA ASN A 212 2.36 -3.87 -0.73
C ASN A 212 1.11 -4.58 -1.23
N PHE A 213 0.19 -4.92 -0.32
CA PHE A 213 -1.09 -5.59 -0.61
C PHE A 213 -2.23 -4.59 -0.46
N ILE A 214 -2.94 -4.35 -1.57
CA ILE A 214 -3.96 -3.30 -1.68
C ILE A 214 -5.31 -3.94 -1.99
N ALA A 215 -6.26 -3.84 -1.06
CA ALA A 215 -7.62 -4.29 -1.30
C ALA A 215 -8.35 -3.30 -2.21
N TYR A 216 -8.92 -3.78 -3.33
CA TYR A 216 -9.66 -2.94 -4.26
C TYR A 216 -10.70 -3.76 -5.03
N ASN A 217 -11.97 -3.33 -5.04
CA ASN A 217 -13.07 -4.00 -5.76
C ASN A 217 -13.17 -5.53 -5.54
N GLN A 218 -12.99 -5.99 -4.30
CA GLN A 218 -12.96 -7.41 -3.91
C GLN A 218 -11.69 -8.18 -4.32
N ASP A 219 -10.83 -7.57 -5.13
CA ASP A 219 -9.53 -8.11 -5.50
C ASP A 219 -8.47 -7.70 -4.48
N MET A 220 -7.42 -8.52 -4.38
CA MET A 220 -6.19 -8.13 -3.71
C MET A 220 -5.13 -7.84 -4.78
N LEU A 221 -4.66 -6.61 -4.80
CA LEU A 221 -3.58 -6.18 -5.68
C LEU A 221 -2.24 -6.24 -4.95
N PHE A 222 -1.17 -6.46 -5.69
CA PHE A 222 0.20 -6.46 -5.23
C PHE A 222 1.06 -5.51 -6.04
N PHE A 223 1.84 -4.69 -5.34
CA PHE A 223 2.81 -3.77 -5.92
C PHE A 223 4.07 -3.72 -5.06
N HIS A 224 5.23 -3.53 -5.71
CA HIS A 224 6.47 -3.27 -5.01
C HIS A 224 7.34 -2.27 -5.78
N SER A 225 8.20 -1.57 -5.06
CA SER A 225 9.10 -0.55 -5.58
C SER A 225 9.99 -1.10 -6.70
N TYR A 226 10.26 -0.25 -7.69
CA TYR A 226 11.00 -0.57 -8.92
C TYR A 226 10.37 -1.62 -9.85
N ASN A 227 9.11 -2.01 -9.60
CA ASN A 227 8.31 -2.78 -10.54
C ASN A 227 7.28 -1.86 -11.18
N ASP A 228 7.27 -1.78 -12.52
CA ASP A 228 6.31 -0.94 -13.24
C ASP A 228 4.92 -1.58 -13.35
N THR A 229 4.74 -2.79 -12.84
CA THR A 229 3.52 -3.57 -13.00
C THR A 229 2.82 -3.78 -11.65
N ILE A 230 1.51 -3.55 -11.63
CA ILE A 230 0.61 -3.89 -10.53
C ILE A 230 -0.08 -5.22 -10.88
N TYR A 231 -0.04 -6.16 -9.96
CA TYR A 231 -0.57 -7.51 -10.16
C TYR A 231 -1.84 -7.69 -9.33
N SER A 232 -2.82 -8.43 -9.85
CA SER A 232 -3.87 -9.03 -9.03
C SER A 232 -3.41 -10.38 -8.50
N ILE A 233 -3.86 -10.73 -7.30
CA ILE A 233 -3.62 -12.04 -6.68
C ILE A 233 -4.87 -12.90 -6.87
N GLU A 234 -4.77 -13.92 -7.71
CA GLU A 234 -5.86 -14.88 -7.94
C GLU A 234 -5.31 -16.30 -8.06
N ASN A 235 -5.99 -17.28 -7.44
CA ASN A 235 -5.64 -18.69 -7.50
C ASN A 235 -4.15 -18.97 -7.20
N ASP A 236 -3.63 -18.41 -6.10
CA ASP A 236 -2.22 -18.51 -5.68
C ASP A 236 -1.19 -18.02 -6.74
N ASN A 237 -1.61 -17.10 -7.62
CA ASN A 237 -0.76 -16.57 -8.69
C ASN A 237 -0.89 -15.04 -8.83
N LEU A 238 0.07 -14.43 -9.52
CA LEU A 238 0.11 -13.01 -9.84
C LEU A 238 -0.25 -12.78 -11.31
N ASN A 239 -1.32 -12.05 -11.57
CA ASN A 239 -1.73 -11.67 -12.92
C ASN A 239 -1.47 -10.17 -13.16
N PRO A 240 -0.68 -9.77 -14.16
CA PRO A 240 -0.48 -8.36 -14.50
C PRO A 240 -1.81 -7.65 -14.81
N THR A 241 -2.15 -6.62 -14.04
CA THR A 241 -3.43 -5.90 -14.18
C THR A 241 -3.22 -4.47 -14.69
N TYR A 242 -2.24 -3.75 -14.14
CA TYR A 242 -1.88 -2.41 -14.60
C TYR A 242 -0.39 -2.32 -14.90
N LEU A 243 -0.02 -1.63 -15.98
CA LEU A 243 1.36 -1.30 -16.33
C LEU A 243 1.55 0.21 -16.30
N LEU A 244 2.41 0.69 -15.41
CA LEU A 244 2.89 2.06 -15.39
C LEU A 244 3.87 2.26 -16.54
N ASP A 245 3.39 2.82 -17.64
CA ASP A 245 4.17 3.06 -18.84
C ASP A 245 4.93 4.39 -18.73
N PHE A 246 6.18 4.29 -18.30
CA PHE A 246 7.12 5.40 -18.14
C PHE A 246 7.79 5.83 -19.46
N GLY A 247 7.50 5.17 -20.59
CA GLY A 247 8.09 5.48 -21.88
C GLY A 247 9.63 5.59 -21.83
N PRO A 248 10.23 6.72 -22.27
CA PRO A 248 11.68 6.91 -22.28
C PRO A 248 12.31 7.03 -20.88
N ASN A 249 11.51 7.32 -19.84
CA ASN A 249 12.00 7.46 -18.47
C ASN A 249 12.00 6.13 -17.69
N LYS A 250 11.68 5.01 -18.33
CA LYS A 250 11.76 3.67 -17.73
C LYS A 250 13.20 3.32 -17.39
N ILE A 251 13.43 2.75 -16.20
CA ILE A 251 14.73 2.22 -15.80
C ILE A 251 15.08 1.01 -16.69
N PRO A 252 16.23 1.02 -17.40
CA PRO A 252 16.71 -0.15 -18.14
C PRO A 252 17.02 -1.32 -17.20
N SER A 253 16.63 -2.54 -17.57
CA SER A 253 16.84 -3.74 -16.73
C SER A 253 18.32 -3.99 -16.41
N GLU A 254 19.21 -3.67 -17.34
CA GLU A 254 20.66 -3.85 -17.20
C GLU A 254 21.25 -2.97 -16.10
N LEU A 255 20.55 -1.90 -15.70
CA LEU A 255 21.00 -1.04 -14.63
C LEU A 255 20.97 -1.77 -13.28
N PHE A 256 20.02 -2.67 -13.05
CA PHE A 256 19.89 -3.39 -11.78
C PHE A 256 21.04 -4.38 -11.52
N SER A 257 21.70 -4.84 -12.59
CA SER A 257 22.87 -5.74 -12.53
C SER A 257 24.21 -5.00 -12.41
N LYS A 258 24.21 -3.66 -12.28
CA LYS A 258 25.43 -2.90 -12.02
C LYS A 258 25.72 -2.84 -10.52
N ASP A 259 27.00 -2.72 -10.19
CA ASP A 259 27.44 -2.45 -8.83
C ASP A 259 27.23 -0.97 -8.49
N PHE A 260 26.50 -0.73 -7.41
CA PHE A 260 26.42 0.56 -6.74
C PHE A 260 26.85 0.38 -5.29
N LYS A 261 27.41 1.43 -4.69
CA LYS A 261 27.80 1.45 -3.29
C LYS A 261 26.60 1.36 -2.36
N ASP A 262 25.54 2.12 -2.68
CA ASP A 262 24.34 2.25 -1.87
C ASP A 262 23.18 2.81 -2.70
N ILE A 263 21.99 2.85 -2.10
CA ILE A 263 20.77 3.36 -2.74
C ILE A 263 20.89 4.83 -3.18
N MET A 264 21.75 5.63 -2.53
CA MET A 264 21.91 7.04 -2.91
C MET A 264 22.67 7.17 -4.23
N GLU A 265 23.73 6.39 -4.42
CA GLU A 265 24.45 6.34 -5.70
C GLU A 265 23.54 5.84 -6.84
N PHE A 266 22.73 4.82 -6.57
CA PHE A 266 21.73 4.35 -7.53
C PHE A 266 20.73 5.47 -7.90
N GLY A 267 20.16 6.15 -6.91
CA GLY A 267 19.23 7.26 -7.13
C GLY A 267 19.86 8.42 -7.92
N GLN A 268 21.14 8.74 -7.68
CA GLN A 268 21.87 9.75 -8.47
C GLN A 268 22.04 9.34 -9.93
N GLU A 269 22.29 8.06 -10.21
CA GLU A 269 22.36 7.55 -11.58
C GLU A 269 20.98 7.61 -12.27
N LEU A 270 19.89 7.32 -11.54
CA LEU A 270 18.53 7.52 -12.06
C LEU A 270 18.26 8.99 -12.39
N GLU A 271 18.57 9.90 -11.48
CA GLU A 271 18.40 11.35 -11.65
C GLU A 271 19.18 11.87 -12.86
N LYS A 272 20.46 11.51 -12.97
CA LYS A 272 21.35 11.93 -14.05
C LYS A 272 20.87 11.52 -15.44
N ASN A 273 20.23 10.36 -15.55
CA ASN A 273 19.72 9.83 -16.82
C ASN A 273 18.24 10.15 -17.06
N GLY A 274 17.57 10.88 -16.14
CA GLY A 274 16.16 11.21 -16.26
C GLY A 274 15.24 9.99 -16.15
N TYR A 275 15.63 8.97 -15.38
CA TYR A 275 14.77 7.82 -15.10
C TYR A 275 13.83 8.10 -13.94
N ILE A 276 12.64 7.50 -13.99
CA ILE A 276 11.67 7.55 -12.90
C ILE A 276 12.10 6.56 -11.82
N ASP A 277 12.33 7.08 -10.63
CA ASP A 277 12.62 6.32 -9.43
C ASP A 277 11.31 6.01 -8.70
N LEU A 278 10.80 4.80 -8.92
CA LEU A 278 9.50 4.34 -8.42
C LEU A 278 9.66 3.74 -7.01
N LEU A 279 9.62 4.63 -6.03
CA LEU A 279 9.59 4.29 -4.61
C LEU A 279 8.22 4.60 -4.02
N GLY A 280 7.62 3.61 -3.37
CA GLY A 280 6.46 3.82 -2.51
C GLY A 280 5.29 2.90 -2.79
N SER A 281 4.09 3.38 -2.47
CA SER A 281 2.85 2.61 -2.53
C SER A 281 1.87 3.27 -3.49
N ILE A 282 0.96 2.46 -3.99
CA ILE A 282 -0.11 2.86 -4.89
C ILE A 282 -1.43 2.76 -4.12
N TYR A 283 -2.31 3.72 -4.31
CA TYR A 283 -3.58 3.78 -3.61
C TYR A 283 -4.74 3.96 -4.57
N PHE A 284 -5.86 3.33 -4.24
CA PHE A 284 -7.07 3.40 -5.04
C PHE A 284 -8.14 4.21 -4.30
N SER A 285 -8.89 5.00 -5.06
CA SER A 285 -10.04 5.78 -4.57
C SER A 285 -11.07 5.79 -5.69
N GLU A 286 -12.10 4.96 -5.55
CA GLU A 286 -13.09 4.65 -6.58
C GLU A 286 -12.44 4.26 -7.91
N ASP A 287 -12.61 5.06 -8.96
CA ASP A 287 -12.05 4.82 -10.28
C ASP A 287 -10.70 5.53 -10.49
N LYS A 288 -10.05 5.98 -9.41
CA LYS A 288 -8.78 6.71 -9.44
C LYS A 288 -7.66 5.91 -8.80
N ILE A 289 -6.47 6.05 -9.37
CA ILE A 289 -5.22 5.50 -8.84
C ILE A 289 -4.29 6.68 -8.51
N PHE A 290 -3.92 6.81 -7.25
CA PHE A 290 -2.95 7.78 -6.77
C PHE A 290 -1.62 7.08 -6.46
N PHE A 291 -0.52 7.62 -6.96
CA PHE A 291 0.82 7.11 -6.65
C PHE A 291 1.86 8.23 -6.72
N ARG A 292 3.02 7.98 -6.13
CA ARG A 292 4.17 8.91 -6.14
C ARG A 292 5.41 8.21 -6.66
N PHE A 293 6.30 9.01 -7.24
CA PHE A 293 7.60 8.58 -7.71
C PHE A 293 8.57 9.78 -7.66
N PHE A 294 9.85 9.54 -7.84
CA PHE A 294 10.85 10.59 -7.97
C PHE A 294 11.26 10.77 -9.42
N TYR A 295 11.43 12.03 -9.82
CA TYR A 295 11.93 12.41 -11.14
C TYR A 295 12.81 13.65 -10.98
N GLU A 296 14.03 13.61 -11.52
CA GLU A 296 15.03 14.67 -11.34
C GLU A 296 15.25 15.03 -9.85
N GLY A 297 15.34 14.02 -8.98
CA GLY A 297 15.55 14.17 -7.54
C GLY A 297 14.35 14.77 -6.77
N LYS A 298 13.21 15.02 -7.44
CA LYS A 298 12.02 15.63 -6.84
C LYS A 298 10.86 14.66 -6.76
N PRO A 299 10.08 14.66 -5.66
CA PRO A 299 8.90 13.82 -5.57
C PRO A 299 7.79 14.38 -6.46
N ILE A 300 7.25 13.53 -7.32
CA ILE A 300 6.13 13.79 -8.21
C ILE A 300 4.97 12.91 -7.78
N SER A 301 3.75 13.43 -7.89
CA SER A 301 2.53 12.63 -7.70
C SER A 301 1.81 12.45 -9.02
N ALA A 302 1.07 11.36 -9.16
CA ALA A 302 0.22 11.10 -10.30
C ALA A 302 -1.16 10.65 -9.84
N VAL A 303 -2.18 11.11 -10.56
CA VAL A 303 -3.55 10.60 -10.47
C VAL A 303 -3.96 10.09 -11.83
N TYR A 304 -4.26 8.79 -11.90
CA TYR A 304 -4.82 8.16 -13.08
C TYR A 304 -6.33 7.96 -12.92
N SER A 305 -7.10 8.35 -13.92
CA SER A 305 -8.53 8.02 -14.03
C SER A 305 -8.69 6.74 -14.85
N ILE A 306 -9.17 5.66 -14.22
CA ILE A 306 -9.44 4.37 -14.87
C ILE A 306 -10.52 4.54 -15.95
N LYS A 307 -11.56 5.33 -15.66
CA LYS A 307 -12.67 5.59 -16.57
C LYS A 307 -12.26 6.42 -17.78
N ASP A 308 -11.54 7.53 -17.56
CA ASP A 308 -11.17 8.46 -18.63
C ASP A 308 -9.87 8.08 -19.32
N LYS A 309 -9.13 7.11 -18.77
CA LYS A 309 -7.81 6.65 -19.23
C LYS A 309 -6.82 7.81 -19.39
N SER A 310 -6.83 8.72 -18.43
CA SER A 310 -5.96 9.91 -18.43
C SER A 310 -5.20 10.05 -17.11
N THR A 311 -4.00 10.61 -17.19
CA THR A 311 -3.11 10.80 -16.03
C THR A 311 -2.84 12.29 -15.82
N LYS A 312 -3.04 12.78 -14.60
CA LYS A 312 -2.57 14.09 -14.13
C LYS A 312 -1.22 13.90 -13.46
N ILE A 313 -0.17 14.56 -13.96
CA ILE A 313 1.15 14.59 -13.32
C ILE A 313 1.32 15.87 -12.52
N ILE A 314 1.55 15.74 -11.21
CA ILE A 314 1.51 16.81 -10.21
C ILE A 314 2.92 17.05 -9.67
N THR A 315 3.49 18.22 -9.95
CA THR A 315 4.84 18.60 -9.45
C THR A 315 4.83 19.07 -8.02
N ASN A 316 3.86 19.90 -7.68
CA ASN A 316 3.73 20.59 -6.40
C ASN A 316 2.31 21.14 -6.27
N TRP A 317 1.95 21.52 -5.05
CA TRP A 317 0.74 22.30 -4.82
C TRP A 317 0.94 23.73 -5.31
N LYS A 318 -0.10 24.31 -5.93
CA LYS A 318 -0.16 25.74 -6.26
C LYS A 318 -0.02 26.54 -4.95
N ASP A 319 0.88 27.52 -4.96
CA ASP A 319 1.09 28.44 -3.85
C ASP A 319 0.90 29.87 -4.37
N GLU A 320 -0.28 30.43 -4.10
CA GLU A 320 -0.68 31.77 -4.55
C GLU A 320 -0.35 32.86 -3.51
N PHE A 321 0.08 32.45 -2.31
CA PHE A 321 0.29 33.33 -1.15
C PHE A 321 1.77 33.52 -0.80
N GLY A 322 2.65 32.74 -1.44
CA GLY A 322 4.10 32.85 -1.34
C GLY A 322 4.70 31.80 -0.39
N ALA A 323 6.02 31.61 -0.50
CA ALA A 323 6.73 30.44 0.04
C ALA A 323 6.47 30.09 1.52
N GLY A 324 6.14 31.07 2.37
CA GLY A 324 5.74 30.83 3.76
C GLY A 324 4.47 29.98 3.88
N PHE A 325 3.47 30.27 3.04
CA PHE A 325 2.21 29.53 2.96
C PHE A 325 2.36 28.20 2.19
N GLY A 326 3.31 28.13 1.25
CA GLY A 326 3.72 26.87 0.64
C GLY A 326 4.16 25.81 1.65
N LYS A 327 4.79 26.23 2.77
CA LYS A 327 5.15 25.32 3.86
C LYS A 327 3.93 24.79 4.61
N LEU A 328 2.88 25.58 4.81
CA LEU A 328 1.63 25.08 5.40
C LEU A 328 0.97 24.02 4.52
N SER A 329 0.92 24.28 3.22
CA SER A 329 0.45 23.32 2.22
C SER A 329 1.35 22.07 2.16
N SER A 330 2.61 22.18 2.61
CA SER A 330 3.54 21.06 2.61
C SER A 330 3.18 19.93 3.58
N PHE A 331 2.48 20.25 4.69
CA PHE A 331 1.98 19.25 5.63
C PHE A 331 0.90 18.34 5.02
N LEU A 332 0.29 18.76 3.91
CA LEU A 332 -0.66 17.98 3.13
C LEU A 332 0.01 17.11 2.05
N ILE A 333 1.35 17.18 1.90
CA ILE A 333 2.13 16.39 0.91
C ILE A 333 2.50 15.00 1.48
N ASN A 334 2.00 14.61 2.65
CA ASN A 334 2.27 13.26 3.15
C ASN A 334 1.61 12.21 2.23
N MET A 335 2.35 11.14 1.92
CA MET A 335 1.79 9.99 1.19
C MET A 335 0.61 9.42 2.00
N PRO A 336 -0.47 8.97 1.36
CA PRO A 336 -1.50 8.20 2.04
C PRO A 336 -0.85 7.07 2.86
N ILE A 337 -1.47 6.80 4.00
CA ILE A 337 -1.09 5.72 4.90
C ILE A 337 -1.79 4.44 4.47
N ASP A 338 -3.04 4.55 4.02
CA ASP A 338 -3.81 3.43 3.48
C ASP A 338 -4.98 3.96 2.62
N SER A 339 -5.71 3.03 2.00
CA SER A 339 -6.98 3.28 1.31
C SER A 339 -7.96 2.13 1.54
N ASP A 340 -9.25 2.43 1.64
CA ASP A 340 -10.32 1.41 1.70
C ASP A 340 -10.94 1.11 0.32
N GLY A 341 -10.34 1.66 -0.74
CA GLY A 341 -10.81 1.58 -2.12
C GLY A 341 -11.77 2.68 -2.52
N GLU A 342 -12.37 3.42 -1.58
CA GLU A 342 -13.18 4.62 -1.85
C GLU A 342 -12.42 5.88 -1.43
N PHE A 343 -11.82 5.86 -0.25
CA PHE A 343 -11.12 6.97 0.39
C PHE A 343 -9.64 6.65 0.61
N LEU A 344 -8.84 7.71 0.60
CA LEU A 344 -7.46 7.72 1.06
C LEU A 344 -7.41 8.24 2.49
N TYR A 345 -6.55 7.64 3.30
CA TYR A 345 -6.30 8.08 4.68
C TYR A 345 -4.90 8.66 4.78
N VAL A 346 -4.78 9.90 5.24
CA VAL A 346 -3.50 10.61 5.39
C VAL A 346 -3.32 11.04 6.85
N SER A 347 -2.15 10.82 7.43
CA SER A 347 -1.84 11.42 8.74
C SER A 347 -1.25 12.80 8.58
N VAL A 348 -1.75 13.73 9.38
CA VAL A 348 -1.27 15.10 9.44
C VAL A 348 -0.92 15.47 10.87
N ASP A 349 0.20 16.20 11.03
CA ASP A 349 0.64 16.75 12.31
C ASP A 349 -0.05 18.12 12.52
N PRO A 350 -1.07 18.20 13.39
CA PRO A 350 -1.82 19.44 13.56
C PRO A 350 -1.01 20.49 14.35
N TYR A 351 -0.06 20.06 15.20
CA TYR A 351 0.84 20.98 15.91
C TYR A 351 1.80 21.65 14.93
N GLY A 352 2.39 20.88 14.02
CA GLY A 352 3.25 21.40 12.96
C GLY A 352 2.55 22.48 12.12
N ILE A 353 1.30 22.22 11.72
CA ILE A 353 0.47 23.18 10.98
C ILE A 353 0.21 24.44 11.82
N LYS A 354 -0.26 24.30 13.07
CA LYS A 354 -0.54 25.44 13.94
C LYS A 354 0.69 26.30 14.19
N SER A 355 1.83 25.67 14.48
CA SER A 355 3.10 26.36 14.74
C SER A 355 3.58 27.18 13.54
N GLU A 356 3.46 26.66 12.32
CA GLU A 356 3.82 27.42 11.12
C GLU A 356 2.80 28.52 10.82
N ALA A 357 1.50 28.30 11.07
CA ALA A 357 0.47 29.30 10.88
C ALA A 357 0.64 30.49 11.84
N GLU A 358 1.05 30.23 13.09
CA GLU A 358 1.33 31.27 14.08
C GLU A 358 2.44 32.23 13.63
N LYS A 359 3.45 31.75 12.91
CA LYS A 359 4.54 32.58 12.36
C LYS A 359 4.08 33.52 11.25
N LEU A 360 2.91 33.26 10.66
CA LEU A 360 2.35 34.01 9.54
C LEU A 360 1.20 34.94 9.95
N LYS A 361 0.79 34.97 11.23
CA LYS A 361 -0.37 35.75 11.70
C LYS A 361 -0.30 37.24 11.36
N ASP A 362 0.90 37.82 11.37
CA ASP A 362 1.11 39.25 11.05
C ASP A 362 1.25 39.52 9.54
N ASN A 363 1.20 38.48 8.69
CA ASN A 363 1.27 38.63 7.25
C ASN A 363 -0.06 39.20 6.70
N PRO A 364 -0.06 40.25 5.86
CA PRO A 364 -1.29 40.83 5.31
C PRO A 364 -2.18 39.85 4.54
N SER A 365 -1.62 38.77 4.02
CA SER A 365 -2.35 37.75 3.27
C SER A 365 -2.89 36.61 4.14
N TYR A 366 -2.63 36.61 5.45
CA TYR A 366 -3.00 35.50 6.36
C TYR A 366 -4.51 35.25 6.40
N ASP A 367 -5.30 36.30 6.59
CA ASP A 367 -6.76 36.16 6.69
C ASP A 367 -7.36 35.64 5.38
N GLN A 368 -6.90 36.16 4.24
CA GLN A 368 -7.31 35.69 2.92
C GLN A 368 -6.90 34.22 2.70
N PHE A 369 -5.67 33.86 3.08
CA PHE A 369 -5.20 32.48 2.99
C PHE A 369 -6.10 31.53 3.80
N MET A 370 -6.47 31.91 5.02
CA MET A 370 -7.32 31.08 5.89
C MET A 370 -8.76 30.96 5.38
N LEU A 371 -9.28 31.98 4.68
CA LEU A 371 -10.57 31.92 3.99
C LEU A 371 -10.55 30.95 2.80
N GLU A 372 -9.44 30.91 2.06
CA GLU A 372 -9.29 30.04 0.88
C GLU A 372 -8.83 28.61 1.23
N ASN A 373 -8.20 28.41 2.39
CA ASN A 373 -7.65 27.13 2.84
C ASN A 373 -8.38 26.60 4.08
N LEU A 374 -9.68 26.36 3.92
CA LEU A 374 -10.57 25.92 5.00
C LEU A 374 -10.11 24.65 5.72
N LEU A 375 -9.41 23.73 5.04
CA LEU A 375 -8.82 22.55 5.69
C LEU A 375 -7.81 22.93 6.77
N ILE A 376 -6.85 23.79 6.42
CA ILE A 376 -5.81 24.25 7.35
C ILE A 376 -6.46 25.02 8.49
N LYS A 377 -7.43 25.89 8.18
CA LYS A 377 -8.21 26.61 9.19
C LYS A 377 -8.93 25.64 10.14
N ASN A 378 -9.61 24.62 9.62
CA ASN A 378 -10.33 23.64 10.42
C ASN A 378 -9.40 22.85 11.36
N ILE A 379 -8.23 22.43 10.87
CA ILE A 379 -7.21 21.76 11.71
C ILE A 379 -6.77 22.67 12.86
N ILE A 380 -6.55 23.96 12.60
CA ILE A 380 -6.12 24.93 13.62
C ILE A 380 -7.24 25.22 14.62
N ASP A 381 -8.48 25.39 14.15
CA ASP A 381 -9.63 25.71 15.00
C ASP A 381 -10.00 24.54 15.94
N GLN A 382 -9.79 23.29 15.50
CA GLN A 382 -10.01 22.09 16.32
C GLN A 382 -8.84 21.78 17.27
N PHE A 383 -7.67 22.39 17.07
CA PHE A 383 -6.48 22.09 17.85
C PHE A 383 -6.62 22.58 19.30
N ASP A 384 -6.53 21.66 20.26
CA ASP A 384 -6.51 21.97 21.70
C ASP A 384 -5.08 22.25 22.23
N THR A 385 -4.69 21.70 23.38
CA THR A 385 -3.38 21.94 24.01
C THR A 385 -2.32 20.96 23.53
N TYR A 386 -2.71 19.70 23.36
CA TYR A 386 -1.88 18.62 22.84
C TYR A 386 -2.74 17.68 22.01
N GLU A 387 -2.30 17.42 20.78
CA GLU A 387 -3.02 16.59 19.83
C GLU A 387 -2.10 15.56 19.21
N ASN A 388 -2.59 14.33 19.16
CA ASN A 388 -2.01 13.30 18.32
C ASN A 388 -2.27 13.62 16.83
N PRO A 389 -1.59 12.96 15.89
CA PRO A 389 -1.83 13.21 14.47
C PRO A 389 -3.30 13.01 14.10
N TYR A 390 -3.83 13.91 13.29
CA TYR A 390 -5.17 13.79 12.74
C TYR A 390 -5.16 12.85 11.54
N ILE A 391 -6.27 12.17 11.31
CA ILE A 391 -6.51 11.37 10.11
C ILE A 391 -7.36 12.22 9.16
N LEU A 392 -6.80 12.55 8.00
CA LEU A 392 -7.57 13.13 6.91
C LEU A 392 -8.17 11.99 6.08
N LYS A 393 -9.49 12.04 5.90
CA LYS A 393 -10.22 11.18 4.97
C LYS A 393 -10.41 11.95 3.68
N LEU A 394 -9.79 11.48 2.60
CA LEU A 394 -9.77 12.17 1.31
C LEU A 394 -10.41 11.31 0.23
N LYS A 395 -11.04 11.96 -0.75
CA LYS A 395 -11.47 11.34 -1.99
C LYS A 395 -10.74 11.95 -3.17
N VAL A 396 -10.31 11.15 -4.14
CA VAL A 396 -9.58 11.65 -5.32
C VAL A 396 -10.56 12.14 -6.39
N ARG A 397 -10.25 13.28 -7.03
CA ARG A 397 -11.08 13.96 -8.05
C ARG A 397 -10.68 13.69 -9.50
#